data_AF-A0A7X5TKE4-F1
#
_entry.id   AF-A0A7X5TKE4-F1
#
_cell.length_a   1.000
_cell.length_b   1.000
_cell.length_c   1.000
_cell.angle_alpha   90.00
_cell.angle_beta   90.00
_cell.angle_gamma   90.00
#
_symmetry.space_group_name_H-M   'P 1'
#
loop_
_entity.id
_entity.type
_entity.pdbx_description
1 polymer ?
#
loop_
_entity_poly.entity_id
_entity_poly.type
_entity_poly.pdbx_seq_one_letter_code
_entity_poly.pdbx_strand_id
1 'polypeptide(L)' 'MMSENQPYFYNPNMSSEYLEDWLDKQRLHVTYFNKLKQERAALEQRLSEIDVILDNFKHEFEGKLSFPWEPSPHLKYQRC' A
#
# COMPACT_ATOMS: atom_id res chain seq x y z
N MET A 1 42.93 3.22 1.17
CA MET A 1 42.91 1.74 1.31
C MET A 1 41.51 1.29 0.99
N MET A 2 41.35 0.46 -0.05
CA MET A 2 40.05 -0.09 -0.43
C MET A 2 39.62 -1.04 0.68
N SER A 3 38.56 -0.70 1.42
CA SER A 3 37.89 -1.65 2.30
C SER A 3 37.21 -2.68 1.39
N GLU A 4 37.87 -3.80 1.20
CA GLU A 4 37.32 -4.94 0.49
C GLU A 4 36.00 -5.34 1.16
N ASN A 5 34.87 -4.99 0.52
CA ASN A 5 33.56 -5.57 0.80
C ASN A 5 33.58 -7.04 0.34
N GLN A 6 34.39 -7.86 0.99
CA GLN A 6 34.30 -9.31 0.87
C GLN A 6 32.93 -9.68 1.45
N PRO A 7 32.01 -10.24 0.64
CA PRO A 7 30.76 -10.71 1.19
C PRO A 7 31.08 -11.82 2.19
N TYR A 8 30.58 -11.66 3.42
CA TYR A 8 30.81 -12.57 4.55
C TYR A 8 30.21 -13.95 4.23
N PHE A 9 30.94 -14.76 3.47
CA PHE A 9 30.57 -16.13 3.11
C PHE A 9 31.53 -17.18 3.71
N TYR A 10 32.62 -16.76 4.34
CA TYR A 10 33.60 -17.70 4.88
C TYR A 10 33.43 -17.85 6.39
N ASN A 11 32.70 -18.88 6.82
CA ASN A 11 32.82 -19.40 8.18
C ASN A 11 33.71 -20.65 8.13
N PRO A 12 35.03 -20.52 8.36
CA PRO A 12 36.00 -21.60 8.14
C PRO A 12 35.81 -22.83 9.05
N ASN A 13 34.90 -22.76 10.03
CA ASN A 13 34.57 -23.84 10.95
C ASN A 13 33.18 -24.46 10.71
N MET A 14 32.53 -24.14 9.60
CA MET A 14 31.19 -24.60 9.26
C MET A 14 31.26 -25.88 8.41
N SER A 15 30.53 -26.94 8.81
CA SER A 15 30.38 -28.13 7.97
C SER A 15 29.59 -27.79 6.70
N SER A 16 29.82 -28.54 5.62
CA SER A 16 29.09 -28.36 4.36
C SER A 16 27.57 -28.48 4.53
N GLU A 17 27.11 -29.44 5.34
CA GLU A 17 25.68 -29.64 5.65
C GLU A 17 25.07 -28.39 6.31
N TYR A 18 25.77 -27.80 7.28
CA TYR A 18 25.29 -26.59 7.94
C TYR A 18 25.25 -25.39 7.00
N LEU A 19 26.22 -25.30 6.08
CA LEU A 19 26.24 -24.25 5.05
C LEU A 19 25.05 -24.38 4.12
N GLU A 20 24.72 -25.59 3.67
CA GLU A 20 23.56 -25.88 2.82
C GLU A 20 22.25 -25.51 3.54
N ASP A 21 22.06 -25.96 4.77
CA ASP A 21 20.91 -25.60 5.60
C ASP A 21 20.76 -24.09 5.79
N TRP A 22 21.88 -23.38 5.97
CA TRP A 22 21.89 -21.93 6.11
C TRP A 22 21.50 -21.24 4.80
N LEU A 23 22.05 -21.69 3.66
CA LEU A 23 21.72 -21.16 2.34
C LEU A 23 20.26 -21.38 1.98
N ASP A 24 19.68 -22.53 2.33
CA ASP A 24 18.27 -22.82 2.09
C ASP A 24 17.36 -21.89 2.89
N LYS A 25 17.72 -21.58 4.15
CA LYS A 25 17.01 -20.56 4.93
C LYS A 25 17.09 -19.20 4.28
N GLN A 26 18.27 -18.78 3.80
CA GLN A 26 18.42 -17.50 3.10
C GLN A 26 17.57 -17.45 1.82
N ARG A 27 17.58 -18.52 1.03
CA ARG A 27 16.76 -18.64 -0.18
C ARG A 27 15.27 -18.50 0.13
N LEU A 28 14.80 -19.14 1.20
CA LEU A 28 13.42 -19.05 1.65
C LEU A 28 13.06 -17.60 2.02
N HIS A 29 13.90 -16.92 2.80
CA HIS A 29 13.71 -15.52 3.18
C HIS A 29 13.64 -14.59 1.96
N VAL A 30 14.57 -14.75 1.01
CA VAL A 30 14.58 -13.95 -0.24
C VAL A 30 13.31 -14.22 -1.06
N THR A 31 12.85 -15.47 -1.12
CA THR A 31 11.62 -15.83 -1.84
C THR A 31 10.40 -15.14 -1.22
N TYR A 32 10.26 -15.19 0.10
CA TYR A 32 9.16 -14.49 0.80
C TYR A 32 9.24 -12.98 0.62
N PHE A 33 10.43 -12.39 0.72
CA PHE A 33 10.64 -10.97 0.50
C PHE A 33 10.19 -10.54 -0.89
N ASN A 34 10.58 -11.30 -1.93
CA ASN A 34 10.20 -11.01 -3.31
C ASN A 34 8.68 -11.13 -3.52
N LYS A 35 8.04 -12.12 -2.89
CA LYS A 35 6.59 -12.28 -2.92
C LYS A 35 5.89 -11.07 -2.29
N LEU A 36 6.30 -10.66 -1.09
CA LEU A 36 5.73 -9.48 -0.41
C LEU A 36 5.96 -8.20 -1.22
N LYS A 37 7.10 -8.07 -1.90
CA LYS A 37 7.38 -6.94 -2.79
C LYS A 37 6.40 -6.89 -3.97
N GLN A 38 6.06 -8.04 -4.56
CA GLN A 38 5.07 -8.13 -5.64
C GLN A 38 3.65 -7.81 -5.13
N GLU A 39 3.27 -8.39 -3.99
CA GLU A 39 1.96 -8.12 -3.37
C GLU A 39 1.79 -6.63 -3.04
N ARG A 40 2.82 -6.00 -2.48
CA ARG A 40 2.82 -4.56 -2.22
C ARG A 40 2.60 -3.75 -3.50
N ALA A 41 3.33 -4.05 -4.57
CA ALA A 41 3.19 -3.32 -5.84
C ALA A 41 1.77 -3.46 -6.42
N ALA A 42 1.17 -4.65 -6.34
CA ALA A 42 -0.20 -4.87 -6.78
C ALA A 42 -1.23 -4.09 -5.95
N LEU A 43 -1.04 -4.01 -4.63
CA LEU A 43 -1.89 -3.21 -3.74
C LEU A 43 -1.76 -1.71 -4.02
N GLU A 44 -0.54 -1.21 -4.22
CA GLU A 44 -0.29 0.19 -4.57
C GLU A 44 -0.96 0.56 -5.90
N GLN A 45 -0.90 -0.32 -6.91
CA GLN A 45 -1.61 -0.10 -8.17
C GLN A 45 -3.13 -0.01 -7.96
N ARG A 46 -3.71 -0.93 -7.20
CA ARG A 46 -5.15 -0.93 -6.92
C ARG A 46 -5.60 0.30 -6.13
N LEU A 47 -4.78 0.78 -5.20
CA LEU A 47 -5.03 2.04 -4.49
C LEU A 47 -5.01 3.22 -5.44
N SER A 48 -4.04 3.28 -6.36
CA SER A 48 -4.00 4.32 -7.39
C SER A 48 -5.24 4.33 -8.27
N GLU A 49 -5.80 3.17 -8.62
CA GLU A 49 -7.05 3.08 -9.38
C GLU A 49 -8.24 3.62 -8.58
N ILE A 50 -8.31 3.32 -7.28
CA ILE A 50 -9.34 3.84 -6.37
C ILE A 50 -9.21 5.37 -6.26
N ASP A 51 -8.01 5.90 -6.11
CA ASP A 51 -7.78 7.35 -6.01
C ASP A 51 -8.26 8.08 -7.27
N VAL A 52 -8.03 7.51 -8.46
CA VAL A 52 -8.56 8.06 -9.73
C VAL A 52 -10.09 8.08 -9.72
N ILE A 53 -10.74 7.01 -9.25
CA ILE A 53 -12.20 6.95 -9.15
C ILE A 53 -12.73 8.02 -8.18
N LEU A 54 -12.10 8.15 -7.01
CA LEU A 54 -12.50 9.15 -6.02
C LEU A 54 -12.33 10.57 -6.54
N ASP A 55 -11.25 10.84 -7.26
CA ASP A 55 -11.03 12.15 -7.87
C ASP A 55 -12.08 12.44 -8.95
N ASN A 56 -12.45 11.47 -9.78
CA ASN A 56 -13.55 11.64 -10.74
C ASN A 56 -14.87 11.99 -10.06
N PHE A 57 -15.24 11.32 -8.97
CA PHE A 57 -16.47 11.64 -8.21
C PHE A 57 -16.43 13.03 -7.59
N LYS A 58 -15.26 13.51 -7.18
CA LYS A 58 -15.08 14.88 -6.66
C LYS A 58 -15.36 15.92 -7.76
N HIS A 59 -14.96 15.66 -9.00
CA HIS A 59 -15.20 16.56 -10.13
C HIS A 59 -16.62 16.46 -10.71
N GLU A 60 -17.29 15.30 -10.62
CA GLU A 60 -18.70 15.18 -11.01
C GLU A 60 -19.65 15.97 -10.10
N PHE A 61 -19.20 16.34 -8.90
CA PHE A 61 -20.00 17.06 -7.91
C PHE A 61 -19.54 18.52 -7.73
N GLU A 62 -19.77 19.36 -8.74
CA GLU A 62 -19.64 20.84 -8.65
C GLU A 62 -20.96 21.55 -8.27
N GLY A 63 -21.93 20.82 -7.71
CA GLY A 63 -23.20 21.39 -7.25
C GLY A 63 -23.15 21.86 -5.80
N LYS A 64 -23.78 22.99 -5.46
CA LYS A 64 -24.15 23.26 -4.05
C LYS A 64 -25.05 22.11 -3.59
N LEU A 65 -24.66 21.37 -2.54
CA LEU A 65 -25.57 20.58 -1.70
C LEU A 65 -26.53 21.53 -0.93
N SER A 66 -27.23 22.41 -1.63
CA SER A 66 -28.46 22.94 -1.08
C SER A 66 -29.49 21.85 -1.30
N PHE A 67 -29.78 21.10 -0.24
CA PHE A 67 -31.08 20.46 -0.14
C PHE A 67 -32.11 21.57 -0.45
N PRO A 68 -33.05 21.39 -1.39
CA PRO A 68 -34.17 22.31 -1.49
C PRO A 68 -34.98 22.11 -0.22
N TRP A 69 -34.59 22.81 0.85
CA TRP A 69 -35.42 22.99 2.01
C TRP A 69 -36.48 24.00 1.58
N GLU A 70 -37.45 23.51 0.80
CA GLU A 70 -38.73 24.18 0.73
C GLU A 70 -39.36 23.99 2.10
N PRO A 71 -39.59 25.06 2.89
CA PRO A 71 -40.35 24.92 4.11
C PRO A 71 -41.69 24.28 3.73
N SER A 72 -42.11 23.24 4.46
CA SER A 72 -43.42 22.62 4.26
C SER A 72 -44.48 23.72 4.11
N PRO A 73 -45.40 23.64 3.12
CA PRO A 73 -46.39 24.68 2.82
C PRO A 73 -47.26 25.12 4.02
N HIS A 74 -47.19 24.36 5.12
CA HIS A 74 -47.92 24.57 6.35
C HIS A 74 -47.19 25.46 7.38
N LEU A 75 -45.94 25.87 7.14
CA LEU A 75 -45.24 26.86 7.96
C LEU A 75 -45.73 28.27 7.59
N LYS A 76 -46.95 28.58 8.01
CA LYS A 76 -47.45 29.96 8.00
C LYS A 76 -46.53 30.78 8.89
N TYR A 77 -45.82 31.73 8.29
CA TYR A 77 -45.13 32.81 8.99
C TYR A 77 -46.06 33.44 10.02
N GLN A 78 -45.86 33.12 11.30
CA GLN A 78 -46.35 33.97 12.37
C GLN A 78 -45.42 35.18 12.39
N ARG A 79 -45.90 36.28 11.78
CA ARG A 79 -45.28 37.59 11.91
C ARG A 79 -45.35 38.00 13.38
N CYS A 80 -44.20 38.27 13.99
CA CYS A 80 -44.08 39.15 15.14
C CYS A 80 -44.05 40.60 14.65
#